data_AF-A0A2N5KY99-F1
#
_entry.id   AF-A0A2N5KY99-F1
#
_cell.length_a   1.000
_cell.length_b   1.000
_cell.length_c   1.000
_cell.angle_alpha   90.00
_cell.angle_beta   90.00
_cell.angle_gamma   90.00
#
_symmetry.space_group_name_H-M   'P 1'
#
loop_
_entity.id
_entity.type
_entity.pdbx_description
1 polymer ?
#
loop_
_entity_poly.entity_id
_entity_poly.type
_entity_poly.pdbx_seq_one_letter_code
_entity_poly.pdbx_strand_id
1 'polypeptide(L)' 'MKIINNSEFDKRDAKMSKDIRTLKELVECAENQGTITLDGVEYGASRAWVEVATLALRLSSEQEWFENNED' A
#
# COMPACT_ATOMS: atom_id res chain seq x y z
N MET A 1 -26.95 4.13 9.34
CA MET A 1 -26.27 3.00 9.97
C MET A 1 -26.10 1.90 8.95
N LYS A 2 -25.02 1.96 8.17
CA LYS A 2 -24.67 0.84 7.30
C LYS A 2 -24.09 -0.22 8.21
N ILE A 3 -24.63 -1.43 8.18
CA ILE A 3 -24.04 -2.56 8.90
C ILE A 3 -22.71 -2.83 8.18
N ILE A 4 -21.61 -2.35 8.75
CA ILE A 4 -20.28 -2.74 8.33
C ILE A 4 -20.20 -4.24 8.52
N ASN A 5 -19.91 -4.98 7.46
CA ASN A 5 -19.51 -6.37 7.63
C ASN A 5 -18.12 -6.33 8.28
N ASN A 6 -18.03 -6.57 9.59
CA ASN A 6 -16.77 -6.53 10.34
C ASN A 6 -15.65 -7.32 9.63
N SER A 7 -15.99 -8.40 8.91
CA SER A 7 -15.01 -9.15 8.12
C SER A 7 -14.40 -8.37 6.95
N GLU A 8 -15.14 -7.47 6.29
CA GLU A 8 -14.58 -6.63 5.22
C GLU A 8 -13.68 -5.54 5.79
N PHE A 9 -14.11 -4.92 6.88
CA PHE A 9 -13.33 -3.90 7.59
C PHE A 9 -11.99 -4.47 8.04
N ASP A 10 -11.99 -5.60 8.77
CA ASP A 10 -10.78 -6.26 9.25
C ASP A 10 -9.82 -6.65 8.11
N LYS A 11 -10.38 -7.10 6.97
CA LYS A 11 -9.59 -7.45 5.78
C LYS A 11 -8.91 -6.24 5.18
N ARG A 12 -9.63 -5.12 5.05
CA ARG A 12 -9.08 -3.87 4.53
C ARG A 12 -8.04 -3.30 5.47
N ASP A 13 -8.28 -3.34 6.78
CA ASP A 13 -7.35 -2.82 7.78
C ASP A 13 -6.03 -3.61 7.76
N ALA A 14 -6.12 -4.94 7.78
CA ALA A 14 -4.96 -5.82 7.67
C ALA A 14 -4.19 -5.59 6.36
N LYS A 15 -4.91 -5.38 5.25
CA LYS A 15 -4.31 -5.06 3.95
C LYS A 15 -3.61 -3.71 3.97
N MET A 16 -4.25 -2.67 4.50
CA MET A 16 -3.70 -1.32 4.59
C MET A 16 -2.42 -1.31 5.44
N SER A 17 -2.43 -2.01 6.59
CA SER A 17 -1.26 -2.21 7.44
C SER A 17 -0.10 -2.93 6.72
N LYS A 18 -0.40 -3.87 5.82
CA LYS A 18 0.63 -4.52 4.98
C LYS A 18 1.14 -3.56 3.90
N ASP A 19 0.25 -2.85 3.23
CA ASP A 19 0.57 -1.91 2.15
C ASP A 19 1.43 -0.74 2.70
N ILE A 20 1.17 -0.23 3.92
CA ILE A 20 2.03 0.78 4.58
C ILE A 20 3.44 0.25 4.85
N ARG A 21 3.57 -1.00 5.34
CA ARG A 21 4.90 -1.61 5.57
C ARG A 21 5.67 -1.75 4.26
N THR A 22 5.00 -2.25 3.23
CA THR A 22 5.57 -2.40 1.88
C THR A 22 6.00 -1.04 1.32
N LEU A 23 5.19 0.01 1.51
CA LEU A 23 5.53 1.37 1.09
C LEU A 23 6.84 1.85 1.72
N LYS A 24 7.02 1.63 3.03
CA LYS A 24 8.24 2.03 3.75
C LYS A 24 9.48 1.30 3.23
N GLU A 25 9.39 -0.01 3.01
CA GLU A 25 10.48 -0.83 2.44
C GLU A 25 10.84 -0.37 1.02
N LEU A 26 9.84 -0.04 0.19
CA LEU A 26 10.07 0.47 -1.16
C LEU A 26 10.74 1.85 -1.16
N VAL A 27 10.34 2.74 -0.25
CA VAL A 27 10.98 4.05 -0.09
C VAL A 27 12.44 3.87 0.32
N GLU A 28 12.71 3.06 1.35
CA GLU A 28 14.07 2.77 1.81
C GLU A 28 14.92 2.17 0.68
N CYS A 29 14.38 1.21 -0.07
CA CYS A 29 15.07 0.63 -1.22
C CYS A 29 15.38 1.69 -2.30
N ALA A 30 14.41 2.54 -2.64
CA ALA A 30 14.55 3.53 -3.70
C ALA A 30 15.53 4.65 -3.31
N GLU A 31 15.49 5.11 -2.06
CA GLU A 31 16.42 6.09 -1.50
C GLU A 31 17.87 5.59 -1.57
N ASN A 32 18.09 4.31 -1.23
CA ASN A 32 19.40 3.67 -1.26
C ASN A 32 19.86 3.21 -2.65
N GLN A 33 19.16 3.60 -3.72
CA GLN A 33 19.44 3.16 -5.10
C GLN A 33 19.44 1.62 -5.28
N GLY A 34 18.68 0.91 -4.44
CA GLY A 34 18.57 -0.54 -4.45
C GLY A 34 17.72 -1.07 -5.61
N THR A 35 17.51 -2.39 -5.60
CA THR A 35 16.70 -3.11 -6.58
C THR A 35 15.52 -3.81 -5.92
N ILE A 36 14.43 -3.95 -6.68
CA ILE A 36 13.24 -4.71 -6.29
C ILE A 36 12.98 -5.82 -7.31
N THR A 37 12.46 -6.95 -6.85
CA THR A 37 12.03 -8.04 -7.74
C THR A 37 10.51 -8.01 -7.89
N LEU A 38 10.03 -7.84 -9.11
CA LEU A 38 8.61 -7.91 -9.48
C LEU A 38 8.45 -8.96 -10.57
N ASP A 39 7.57 -9.94 -10.35
CA ASP A 39 7.28 -11.03 -11.29
C ASP A 39 8.56 -11.76 -11.79
N GLY A 40 9.55 -11.90 -10.91
CA GLY A 40 10.84 -12.54 -11.20
C GLY A 40 11.83 -11.67 -11.96
N VAL A 41 11.48 -10.41 -12.26
CA VAL A 41 12.36 -9.44 -12.93
C VAL A 41 12.88 -8.44 -11.91
N GLU A 42 14.18 -8.18 -11.94
CA GLU A 42 14.85 -7.21 -11.09
C GLU A 42 14.81 -5.82 -11.73
N TYR A 43 14.35 -4.83 -10.97
CA TYR A 43 14.27 -3.45 -11.39
C TYR A 43 15.02 -2.54 -10.41
N GLY A 44 15.65 -1.49 -10.92
CA GLY A 44 16.31 -0.49 -10.10
C GLY A 44 15.36 0.49 -9.41
N ALA A 45 15.94 1.42 -8.67
CA ALA A 45 15.23 2.41 -7.85
C ALA A 45 14.18 3.24 -8.59
N SER A 46 14.34 3.50 -9.90
CA SER A 46 13.31 4.19 -10.69
C SER A 46 11.97 3.45 -10.69
N ARG A 47 12.00 2.11 -10.77
CA ARG A 47 10.78 1.30 -10.68
C ARG A 47 10.25 1.26 -9.24
N ALA A 48 11.13 1.20 -8.24
CA ALA A 48 10.71 1.27 -6.85
C ALA A 48 9.93 2.56 -6.56
N TRP A 49 10.36 3.72 -7.08
CA TRP A 49 9.59 4.97 -6.96
C TRP A 49 8.22 4.93 -7.64
N VAL A 50 8.10 4.24 -8.79
CA VAL A 50 6.80 4.03 -9.45
C VAL A 50 5.87 3.20 -8.56
N GLU A 51 6.37 2.14 -7.94
CA GLU A 51 5.60 1.33 -7.00
C GLU A 51 5.20 2.11 -5.74
N VAL A 52 6.10 2.94 -5.20
CA VAL A 52 5.79 3.87 -4.08
C VAL A 52 4.62 4.77 -4.44
N ALA A 53 4.67 5.45 -5.59
CA ALA A 53 3.60 6.36 -6.01
C ALA A 53 2.26 5.62 -6.20
N THR A 54 2.31 4.43 -6.80
CA THR A 54 1.12 3.60 -7.04
C THR A 54 0.48 3.17 -5.72
N LEU A 55 1.31 2.74 -4.76
CA LEU A 55 0.84 2.26 -3.46
C LEU A 55 0.33 3.41 -2.58
N ALA A 56 0.95 4.59 -2.65
CA ALA A 56 0.47 5.79 -1.96
C ALA A 56 -0.93 6.21 -2.43
N LEU A 57 -1.19 6.18 -3.74
CA LEU A 57 -2.54 6.46 -4.28
C LEU A 57 -3.56 5.44 -3.77
N ARG A 58 -3.20 4.15 -3.74
CA ARG A 58 -4.09 3.11 -3.20
C ARG A 58 -4.39 3.33 -1.72
N LEU A 59 -3.38 3.64 -0.90
CA LEU A 59 -3.57 3.93 0.52
C LEU A 59 -4.48 5.13 0.73
N SER A 60 -4.37 6.18 -0.10
CA SER A 60 -5.30 7.31 -0.08
C SER A 60 -6.74 6.85 -0.31
N SER A 61 -6.99 6.02 -1.32
CA SER A 61 -8.34 5.50 -1.60
C SER A 61 -8.88 4.58 -0.51
N GLU A 62 -8.03 3.76 0.12
CA GLU A 62 -8.45 2.94 1.27
C GLU A 62 -8.78 3.82 2.49
N GLN A 63 -7.99 4.87 2.75
CA GLN A 63 -8.28 5.82 3.84
C GLN A 63 -9.63 6.52 3.62
N GLU A 64 -9.91 6.99 2.40
CA GLU A 64 -11.22 7.56 2.06
C GLU A 64 -12.36 6.54 2.26
N TRP A 65 -12.11 5.26 1.96
CA TRP A 65 -13.10 4.22 2.20
C TRP A 65 -13.40 4.08 3.70
N PHE A 66 -12.37 4.07 4.55
CA PHE A 66 -12.56 4.03 6.01
C PHE A 66 -13.34 5.25 6.50
N GLU A 67 -12.94 6.46 6.13
CA GLU A 67 -13.63 7.70 6.54
C GLU A 67 -15.12 7.72 6.17
N ASN A 68 -15.50 7.07 5.06
CA ASN A 68 -16.89 7.01 4.59
C ASN A 68 -17.70 5.85 5.18
N ASN A 69 -17.06 4.88 5.86
CA ASN A 69 -17.70 3.66 6.34
C ASN A 69 -17.44 3.37 7.82
N GLU A 70 -16.53 4.06 8.47
CA GLU A 70 -16.30 4.04 9.92
C GLU A 70 -17.27 5.07 10.53
N ASP A 71 -18.40 4.58 11.07
CA ASP A 71 -19.38 5.38 11.84
C ASP A 71 -18.82 5.70 13.25
#